data_AF-A0AAV8DV72-F1
#
_entry.id   AF-A0AAV8DV72-F1
#
_cell.length_a   1.000
_cell.length_b   1.000
_cell.length_c   1.000
_cell.angle_alpha   90.00
_cell.angle_beta   90.00
_cell.angle_gamma   90.00
#
_symmetry.space_group_name_H-M   'P 1'
#
loop_
_entity.id
_entity.type
_entity.pdbx_description
1 polymer ?
#
loop_
_entity_poly.entity_id
_entity_poly.type
_entity_poly.pdbx_seq_one_letter_code
_entity_poly.pdbx_strand_id
1 'polypeptide(L)'
;MMAFSYKTMLLALVLSLSLAFSSAHPGQVICERLKENECAFAVSSASRRCVLEKEQDVYQCKTSDVSVDKISNHIETYACLGACGLERKTVGISSDAFLESTSMEKICSPGCSEHCPNIIDLYTNLASGEGASLSDLCKQSPNPHRKAAEVTSSGAALGPVSSDGAAKGKPHRKMEEVLSPEAAPGPNAALEMHTLELHVEAPSPSPSA
;
A
#
# COMPACT_ATOMS: atom_id res chain seq x y z
N MET A 1 13.35 30.99 -45.40
CA MET A 1 13.76 30.73 -44.00
C MET A 1 12.49 30.55 -43.17
N MET A 2 12.39 29.51 -42.34
CA MET A 2 11.22 29.31 -41.48
C MET A 2 11.38 30.11 -40.18
N ALA A 3 10.58 31.15 -39.99
CA ALA A 3 10.55 31.92 -38.75
C ALA A 3 9.66 31.22 -37.71
N PHE A 4 10.19 30.17 -37.06
CA PHE A 4 9.51 29.55 -35.93
C PHE A 4 9.46 30.51 -34.75
N SER A 5 8.28 31.06 -34.48
CA SER A 5 8.02 31.87 -33.28
C SER A 5 8.30 31.05 -32.02
N TYR A 6 8.79 31.69 -30.96
CA TYR A 6 9.04 31.02 -29.67
C TYR A 6 7.79 30.30 -29.15
N LYS A 7 6.58 30.79 -29.47
CA LYS A 7 5.32 30.11 -29.13
C LYS A 7 5.12 28.78 -29.88
N THR A 8 5.50 28.69 -31.16
CA THR A 8 5.39 27.42 -31.90
C THR A 8 6.51 26.45 -31.52
N MET A 9 7.71 26.95 -31.18
CA MET A 9 8.76 26.10 -30.60
C MET A 9 8.34 25.54 -29.23
N LEU A 10 7.79 26.37 -28.34
CA LEU A 10 7.37 25.95 -27.00
C LEU A 10 6.16 25.01 -27.05
N LEU A 11 5.21 25.22 -27.97
CA LEU A 11 4.13 24.27 -28.25
C LEU A 11 4.67 22.92 -28.76
N ALA A 12 5.64 22.94 -29.68
CA ALA A 12 6.27 21.73 -30.19
C ALA A 12 7.06 20.99 -29.11
N LEU A 13 7.75 21.71 -28.23
CA LEU A 13 8.47 21.14 -27.08
C LEU A 13 7.49 20.43 -26.14
N VAL A 14 6.42 21.10 -25.70
CA VAL A 14 5.37 20.50 -24.85
C VAL A 14 4.74 19.27 -25.51
N LEU A 15 4.38 19.37 -26.80
CA LEU A 15 3.78 18.24 -27.53
C LEU A 15 4.75 17.05 -27.64
N SER A 16 6.02 17.30 -27.95
CA SER A 16 7.05 16.24 -28.01
C SER A 16 7.28 15.58 -26.65
N LEU A 17 7.19 16.34 -25.56
CA LEU A 17 7.33 15.86 -24.20
C LEU A 17 6.12 15.00 -23.77
N SER A 18 4.89 15.42 -24.12
CA SER A 18 3.68 14.62 -23.92
C SER A 18 3.74 13.28 -24.67
N LEU A 19 4.25 13.27 -25.91
CA LEU A 19 4.47 12.02 -26.66
C LEU A 19 5.56 11.15 -26.03
N ALA A 20 6.64 11.74 -25.51
CA ALA A 20 7.71 11.00 -24.83
C ALA A 20 7.27 10.32 -23.53
N PHE A 21 6.29 10.90 -22.81
CA PHE A 21 5.68 10.27 -21.64
C PHE A 21 4.51 9.32 -21.97
N SER A 22 4.08 9.27 -23.23
CA SER A 22 3.02 8.35 -23.67
C SER A 22 3.58 6.94 -23.85
N SER A 23 3.69 6.16 -22.77
CA SER A 23 4.03 4.73 -22.79
C SER A 23 2.89 3.86 -23.33
N ALA A 24 2.40 4.20 -24.52
CA ALA A 24 1.43 3.42 -25.26
C ALA A 24 2.16 2.25 -25.94
N HIS A 25 2.33 1.14 -25.21
CA HIS A 25 2.77 -0.13 -25.80
C HIS A 25 1.85 -0.44 -27.00
N PRO A 26 2.38 -0.52 -28.25
CA PRO A 26 1.58 -0.56 -29.48
C PRO A 26 1.04 -1.98 -29.77
N GLY A 27 0.63 -2.69 -28.73
CA GLY A 27 0.22 -4.08 -28.79
C GLY A 27 -0.59 -4.51 -27.57
N GLN A 28 -1.27 -5.64 -27.72
CA GLN A 28 -2.17 -6.18 -26.71
C GLN A 28 -1.41 -6.66 -25.47
N VAL A 29 -1.69 -6.06 -24.31
CA VAL A 29 -1.15 -6.51 -23.01
C VAL A 29 -1.78 -7.86 -22.66
N ILE A 30 -0.94 -8.89 -22.63
CA ILE A 30 -1.24 -10.25 -22.20
C ILE A 30 -0.17 -10.59 -21.16
N CYS A 31 -0.58 -10.89 -19.93
CA CYS A 31 0.33 -10.94 -18.77
C CYS A 31 1.46 -11.94 -18.99
N GLU A 32 1.14 -13.11 -19.54
CA GLU A 32 2.04 -14.24 -19.82
C GLU A 32 3.10 -13.93 -20.90
N ARG A 33 3.03 -12.75 -21.54
CA ARG A 33 4.04 -12.24 -22.48
C ARG A 33 4.83 -11.04 -21.94
N LEU A 34 4.50 -10.54 -20.75
CA LEU A 34 5.25 -9.45 -20.11
C LEU A 34 6.54 -9.97 -19.50
N LYS A 35 7.58 -9.13 -19.52
CA LYS A 35 8.80 -9.39 -18.76
C LYS A 35 8.54 -9.17 -17.28
N GLU A 36 9.38 -9.76 -16.43
CA GLU A 36 9.41 -9.51 -14.98
C GLU A 36 9.27 -8.01 -14.66
N ASN A 37 10.07 -7.16 -15.30
CA ASN A 37 10.12 -5.72 -15.07
C ASN A 37 9.00 -4.91 -15.76
N GLU A 38 8.00 -5.57 -16.34
CA GLU A 38 6.79 -4.98 -16.94
C GLU A 38 5.50 -5.57 -16.33
N CYS A 39 5.59 -6.72 -15.64
CA CYS A 39 4.45 -7.50 -15.14
C CYS A 39 3.72 -6.86 -13.95
N ALA A 40 4.45 -6.49 -12.89
CA ALA A 40 3.83 -6.02 -11.65
C ALA A 40 3.02 -4.75 -11.90
N PHE A 41 1.79 -4.74 -11.36
CA PHE A 41 0.79 -3.67 -11.49
C PHE A 41 0.26 -3.41 -12.91
N ALA A 42 0.54 -4.27 -13.90
CA ALA A 42 -0.07 -4.18 -15.22
C ALA A 42 -1.53 -4.68 -15.24
N VAL A 43 -2.28 -4.26 -16.26
CA VAL A 43 -3.65 -4.72 -16.55
C VAL A 43 -3.74 -5.15 -18.01
N SER A 44 -4.14 -6.40 -18.22
CA SER A 44 -4.33 -6.99 -19.55
C SER A 44 -5.37 -6.24 -20.40
N SER A 45 -5.37 -6.48 -21.70
CA SER A 45 -6.43 -5.99 -22.59
C SER A 45 -7.82 -6.54 -22.26
N ALA A 46 -7.88 -7.65 -21.52
CA ALA A 46 -9.11 -8.27 -21.03
C ALA A 46 -9.56 -7.69 -19.67
N SER A 47 -8.98 -6.56 -19.26
CA SER A 47 -9.28 -5.85 -18.01
C SER A 47 -9.05 -6.70 -16.75
N ARG A 48 -8.06 -7.59 -16.75
CA ARG A 48 -7.65 -8.37 -15.56
C ARG A 48 -6.23 -8.04 -15.15
N ARG A 49 -5.98 -7.97 -13.83
CA ARG A 49 -4.69 -7.56 -13.25
C ARG A 49 -3.62 -8.64 -13.49
N CYS A 50 -2.42 -8.23 -13.88
CA CYS A 50 -1.26 -9.11 -13.95
C CYS A 50 -0.58 -9.24 -12.58
N VAL A 51 -0.17 -10.45 -12.22
CA VAL A 51 0.56 -10.75 -10.98
C VAL A 51 1.91 -11.35 -11.34
N LEU A 52 2.95 -10.85 -10.68
CA LEU A 52 4.29 -11.43 -10.73
C LEU A 52 4.41 -12.48 -9.63
N GLU A 53 4.71 -13.71 -10.03
CA GLU A 53 4.97 -14.85 -9.15
C GLU A 53 6.44 -15.27 -9.26
N LYS A 54 6.94 -15.97 -8.23
CA LYS A 54 8.29 -16.55 -8.21
C LYS A 54 8.21 -18.01 -7.77
N GLU A 55 8.54 -18.91 -8.69
CA GLU A 55 8.45 -20.36 -8.52
C GLU A 55 9.81 -20.99 -8.84
N GLN A 56 10.42 -21.71 -7.89
CA GLN A 56 11.74 -22.34 -8.05
C GLN A 56 12.82 -21.37 -8.58
N ASP A 57 12.87 -20.17 -8.00
CA ASP A 57 13.68 -19.02 -8.41
C ASP A 57 13.43 -18.43 -9.83
N VAL A 58 12.47 -18.98 -10.58
CA VAL A 58 12.01 -18.43 -11.86
C VAL A 58 10.83 -17.47 -11.64
N TYR A 59 10.96 -16.25 -12.17
CA TYR A 59 9.87 -15.28 -12.20
C TYR A 59 8.88 -15.59 -13.34
N GLN A 60 7.59 -15.59 -13.04
CA GLN A 60 6.51 -15.81 -14.00
C GLN A 60 5.46 -14.70 -13.88
N CYS A 61 4.93 -14.23 -15.01
CA CYS A 61 3.81 -13.30 -15.03
C CYS A 61 2.53 -14.04 -15.41
N LYS A 62 1.48 -13.91 -14.58
CA LYS A 62 0.19 -14.59 -14.79
C LYS A 62 -0.97 -13.59 -14.72
N THR A 63 -2.02 -13.83 -15.49
CA THR A 63 -3.28 -13.10 -15.39
C THR A 63 -4.04 -13.58 -14.14
N SER A 64 -4.33 -12.68 -13.20
CA SER A 64 -5.14 -13.00 -12.02
C SER A 64 -6.63 -13.03 -12.35
N ASP A 65 -7.43 -13.64 -11.46
CA ASP A 65 -8.88 -13.59 -11.57
C ASP A 65 -9.51 -12.23 -11.21
N VAL A 66 -8.72 -11.26 -10.72
CA VAL A 66 -9.22 -9.93 -10.36
C VAL A 66 -9.39 -9.06 -11.61
N SER A 67 -10.65 -8.85 -11.99
CA SER A 67 -11.07 -7.90 -13.03
C SER A 67 -10.97 -6.45 -12.56
N VAL A 68 -10.92 -5.50 -13.51
CA VAL A 68 -10.83 -4.05 -13.29
C VAL A 68 -11.86 -3.35 -14.18
N ASP A 69 -12.77 -2.57 -13.61
CA ASP A 69 -13.91 -2.03 -14.36
C ASP A 69 -13.54 -0.95 -15.40
N LYS A 70 -12.50 -0.15 -15.10
CA LYS A 70 -12.25 1.15 -15.76
C LYS A 70 -10.93 1.24 -16.53
N ILE A 71 -10.07 0.22 -16.42
CA ILE A 71 -8.70 0.26 -16.93
C ILE A 71 -8.41 -1.07 -17.63
N SER A 72 -7.83 -0.99 -18.83
CA SER A 72 -7.41 -2.14 -19.62
C SER A 72 -6.19 -1.78 -20.46
N ASN A 73 -5.43 -2.79 -20.87
CA ASN A 73 -4.23 -2.64 -21.71
C ASN A 73 -3.22 -1.60 -21.16
N HIS A 74 -3.00 -1.62 -19.84
CA HIS A 74 -2.21 -0.63 -19.10
C HIS A 74 -0.98 -1.25 -18.44
N ILE A 75 0.12 -0.50 -18.38
CA ILE A 75 1.33 -0.86 -17.63
C ILE A 75 1.80 0.41 -16.91
N GLU A 76 1.89 0.37 -15.58
CA GLU A 76 2.33 1.55 -14.82
C GLU A 76 3.75 1.98 -15.17
N THR A 77 4.06 3.27 -15.01
CA THR A 77 5.39 3.81 -15.29
C THR A 77 6.32 3.69 -14.07
N TYR A 78 7.63 3.71 -14.30
CA TYR A 78 8.60 3.74 -13.20
C TYR A 78 8.48 5.00 -12.32
N ALA A 79 8.08 6.13 -12.92
CA ALA A 79 7.79 7.37 -12.18
C ALA A 79 6.58 7.21 -11.25
N CYS A 80 5.51 6.58 -11.75
CA CYS A 80 4.32 6.26 -10.97
C CYS A 80 4.66 5.35 -9.78
N LEU A 81 5.30 4.20 -10.03
CA LEU A 81 5.66 3.25 -8.98
C LEU A 81 6.59 3.90 -7.93
N GLY A 82 7.59 4.68 -8.36
CA GLY A 82 8.48 5.41 -7.45
C GLY A 82 7.78 6.44 -6.56
N ALA A 83 6.75 7.12 -7.08
CA ALA A 83 5.91 8.05 -6.30
C ALA A 83 5.03 7.30 -5.29
N CYS A 84 4.44 6.17 -5.68
CA CYS A 84 3.65 5.29 -4.82
C CYS A 84 4.48 4.48 -3.81
N GLY A 85 5.81 4.39 -3.97
CA GLY A 85 6.67 3.57 -3.11
C GLY A 85 6.74 2.09 -3.48
N LEU A 86 6.38 1.75 -4.72
CA LEU A 86 6.26 0.40 -5.24
C LEU A 86 7.41 0.06 -6.20
N GLU A 87 7.66 -1.24 -6.40
CA GLU A 87 8.72 -1.73 -7.28
C GLU A 87 8.21 -2.68 -8.37
N ARG A 88 8.98 -2.82 -9.46
CA ARG A 88 8.65 -3.77 -10.54
C ARG A 88 8.76 -5.24 -10.16
N LYS A 89 9.55 -5.54 -9.11
CA LYS A 89 9.86 -6.91 -8.66
C LYS A 89 8.99 -7.35 -7.46
N THR A 90 7.95 -6.60 -7.12
CA THR A 90 6.97 -6.98 -6.10
C THR A 90 6.28 -8.29 -6.50
N VAL A 91 6.56 -9.37 -5.76
CA VAL A 91 6.00 -10.71 -5.99
C VAL A 91 4.74 -10.87 -5.14
N GLY A 92 3.60 -11.12 -5.79
CA GLY A 92 2.29 -11.07 -5.15
C GLY A 92 2.00 -9.71 -4.51
N ILE A 93 0.94 -9.67 -3.68
CA ILE A 93 0.67 -8.56 -2.75
C ILE A 93 0.16 -9.23 -1.47
N SER A 94 0.90 -9.10 -0.37
CA SER A 94 0.36 -9.52 0.95
C SER A 94 -0.53 -8.42 1.52
N SER A 95 -1.61 -8.80 2.21
CA SER A 95 -2.40 -7.85 3.02
C SER A 95 -1.56 -7.11 4.06
N ASP A 96 -0.47 -7.71 4.55
CA ASP A 96 0.44 -7.03 5.51
C ASP A 96 1.03 -5.73 4.93
N ALA A 97 1.30 -5.69 3.62
CA ALA A 97 1.86 -4.53 2.92
C ALA A 97 0.86 -3.37 2.77
N PHE A 98 -0.43 -3.61 3.02
CA PHE A 98 -1.48 -2.59 3.09
C PHE A 98 -1.53 -1.90 4.46
N LEU A 99 -1.15 -2.59 5.53
CA LEU A 99 -1.22 -2.08 6.91
C LEU A 99 0.07 -1.37 7.38
N GLU A 100 1.18 -1.47 6.64
CA GLU A 100 2.37 -0.71 6.97
C GLU A 100 2.18 0.80 6.70
N SER A 101 2.25 1.63 7.74
CA SER A 101 2.05 3.08 7.63
C SER A 101 3.04 3.78 6.69
N THR A 102 4.23 3.21 6.51
CA THR A 102 5.26 3.71 5.58
C THR A 102 4.79 3.65 4.12
N SER A 103 4.07 2.58 3.76
CA SER A 103 3.46 2.40 2.44
C SER A 103 2.32 3.39 2.22
N MET A 104 1.47 3.59 3.23
CA MET A 104 0.35 4.53 3.16
C MET A 104 0.80 5.98 2.92
N GLU A 105 1.89 6.46 3.53
CA GLU A 105 2.38 7.84 3.30
C GLU A 105 2.69 8.11 1.81
N LYS A 106 3.27 7.14 1.09
CA LYS A 106 3.55 7.28 -0.34
C LYS A 106 2.33 7.06 -1.23
N ILE A 107 1.51 6.06 -0.95
CA ILE A 107 0.25 5.80 -1.68
C ILE A 107 -0.69 7.01 -1.61
N CYS A 108 -0.76 7.68 -0.46
CA CYS A 108 -1.58 8.86 -0.24
C CYS A 108 -0.94 10.17 -0.73
N SER A 109 0.31 10.16 -1.19
CA SER A 109 0.98 11.36 -1.71
C SER A 109 0.34 11.82 -3.04
N PRO A 110 0.28 13.13 -3.36
CA PRO A 110 -0.26 13.63 -4.64
C PRO A 110 0.43 13.04 -5.88
N GLY A 111 1.73 12.74 -5.74
CA GLY A 111 2.51 12.10 -6.81
C GLY A 111 2.01 10.69 -7.16
N CYS A 112 1.42 9.96 -6.21
CA CYS A 112 0.72 8.70 -6.47
C CYS A 112 -0.76 8.94 -6.78
N SER A 113 -1.48 9.64 -5.90
CA SER A 113 -2.94 9.71 -5.91
C SER A 113 -3.55 10.44 -7.12
N GLU A 114 -2.83 11.38 -7.73
CA GLU A 114 -3.29 12.11 -8.92
C GLU A 114 -2.77 11.49 -10.24
N HIS A 115 -1.74 10.65 -10.20
CA HIS A 115 -0.98 10.22 -11.39
C HIS A 115 -0.92 8.69 -11.62
N CYS A 116 -1.39 7.88 -10.66
CA CYS A 116 -1.33 6.41 -10.70
C CYS A 116 -2.73 5.77 -10.58
N PRO A 117 -3.64 5.97 -11.56
CA PRO A 117 -5.04 5.58 -11.43
C PRO A 117 -5.26 4.09 -11.18
N ASN A 118 -4.39 3.20 -11.69
CA ASN A 118 -4.53 1.76 -11.50
C ASN A 118 -3.96 1.28 -10.15
N ILE A 119 -2.93 1.93 -9.59
CA ILE A 119 -2.50 1.73 -8.20
C ILE A 119 -3.60 2.19 -7.22
N ILE A 120 -4.20 3.35 -7.46
CA ILE A 120 -5.24 3.89 -6.57
C ILE A 120 -6.52 3.05 -6.64
N ASP A 121 -6.92 2.56 -7.81
CA ASP A 121 -7.99 1.57 -7.95
C ASP A 121 -7.67 0.28 -7.17
N LEU A 122 -6.44 -0.24 -7.29
CA LEU A 122 -5.99 -1.44 -6.59
C LEU A 122 -6.07 -1.30 -5.07
N TYR A 123 -5.51 -0.23 -4.52
CA TYR A 123 -5.52 0.03 -3.08
C TYR A 123 -6.91 0.41 -2.54
N THR A 124 -7.77 1.01 -3.36
CA THR A 124 -9.18 1.27 -2.99
C THR A 124 -9.98 -0.03 -2.92
N ASN A 125 -9.78 -0.94 -3.88
CA ASN A 125 -10.44 -2.24 -3.91
C ASN A 125 -9.92 -3.16 -2.80
N LEU A 126 -8.61 -3.15 -2.50
CA LEU A 126 -8.04 -3.88 -1.35
C LEU A 126 -8.59 -3.35 -0.02
N ALA A 127 -8.59 -2.02 0.18
CA ALA A 127 -9.22 -1.40 1.35
C ALA A 127 -10.67 -1.84 1.54
N SER A 128 -11.46 -1.82 0.45
CA SER A 128 -12.87 -2.20 0.46
C SER A 128 -13.08 -3.67 0.79
N GLY A 129 -12.18 -4.55 0.34
CA GLY A 129 -12.17 -5.97 0.69
C GLY A 129 -11.89 -6.25 2.18
N GLU A 130 -11.07 -5.39 2.82
CA GLU A 130 -10.80 -5.42 4.26
C GLU A 130 -11.82 -4.63 5.10
N GLY A 131 -12.89 -4.10 4.47
CA GLY A 131 -13.93 -3.31 5.14
C GLY A 131 -13.52 -1.87 5.48
N ALA A 132 -12.37 -1.41 4.97
CA ALA A 132 -11.81 -0.09 5.15
C ALA A 132 -12.05 0.82 3.92
N SER A 133 -11.58 2.07 4.03
CA SER A 133 -11.65 3.07 2.96
C SER A 133 -10.27 3.71 2.80
N LEU A 134 -9.69 3.63 1.60
CA LEU A 134 -8.39 4.25 1.32
C LEU A 134 -8.41 5.76 1.61
N SER A 135 -9.54 6.43 1.35
CA SER A 135 -9.73 7.84 1.67
C SER A 135 -9.66 8.15 3.16
N ASP A 136 -10.02 7.21 4.02
CA ASP A 136 -9.97 7.38 5.48
C ASP A 136 -8.63 6.96 6.06
N LEU A 137 -7.99 5.92 5.50
CA LEU A 137 -6.61 5.57 5.81
C LEU A 137 -5.64 6.71 5.45
N CYS A 138 -5.84 7.40 4.33
CA CYS A 138 -5.06 8.59 3.98
C CYS A 138 -5.26 9.77 4.94
N LYS A 139 -6.40 9.88 5.65
CA LYS A 139 -6.60 10.85 6.75
C LYS A 139 -5.93 10.38 8.04
N GLN A 140 -5.92 9.06 8.28
CA GLN A 140 -5.33 8.39 9.43
C GLN A 140 -3.82 8.11 9.30
N SER A 141 -3.21 8.49 8.17
CA SER A 141 -1.76 8.44 7.92
C SER A 141 -1.13 9.84 8.01
N PRO A 142 -1.15 10.53 9.19
CA PRO A 142 -0.45 11.79 9.33
C PRO A 142 1.06 11.53 9.27
N ASN A 143 1.72 12.29 8.40
CA ASN A 143 3.17 12.47 8.30
C ASN A 143 3.91 12.16 9.63
N PRO A 144 4.92 11.27 9.65
CA PRO A 144 5.58 10.77 10.87
C PRO A 144 6.04 11.87 11.85
N HIS A 145 6.42 13.05 11.35
CA HIS A 145 6.82 14.19 12.19
C HIS A 145 5.72 14.65 13.17
N ARG A 146 4.43 14.39 12.89
CA ARG A 146 3.34 14.81 13.77
C ARG A 146 3.20 13.94 15.02
N LYS A 147 3.67 12.68 15.01
CA LYS A 147 3.63 11.80 16.20
C LYS A 147 4.61 12.23 17.31
N ALA A 148 5.51 13.18 17.04
CA ALA A 148 6.37 13.79 18.05
C ALA A 148 5.66 14.84 18.93
N ALA A 149 4.44 15.27 18.58
CA ALA A 149 3.76 16.41 19.22
C ALA A 149 2.83 16.06 20.40
N GLU A 150 2.52 14.78 20.66
CA GLU A 150 1.54 14.38 21.68
C GLU A 150 2.18 13.67 22.91
N VAL A 151 3.50 13.77 23.09
CA VAL A 151 4.21 13.28 24.29
C VAL A 151 4.53 14.43 25.26
N THR A 152 3.53 15.27 25.52
CA THR A 152 3.53 16.26 26.63
C THR A 152 2.25 16.13 27.46
N SER A 153 1.98 14.92 27.95
CA SER A 153 0.91 14.70 28.93
C SER A 153 1.26 15.38 30.25
N SER A 154 0.38 16.26 30.73
CA SER A 154 0.68 17.20 31.82
C SER A 154 0.90 16.51 33.18
N GLY A 155 2.16 16.43 33.61
CA GLY A 155 2.56 16.08 34.98
C GLY A 155 2.22 17.17 36.02
N ALA A 156 0.95 17.59 36.07
CA ALA A 156 0.47 18.64 36.96
C ALA A 156 0.29 18.12 38.41
N ALA A 157 1.40 18.04 39.14
CA ALA A 157 1.42 17.62 40.54
C ALA A 157 0.80 18.69 41.47
N LEU A 158 -0.54 18.68 41.60
CA LEU A 158 -1.25 19.39 42.65
C LEU A 158 -1.17 18.61 43.97
N GLY A 159 -0.90 19.32 45.07
CA GLY A 159 -0.60 18.72 46.37
C GLY A 159 -1.81 18.07 47.08
N PRO A 160 -1.56 17.21 48.08
CA PRO A 160 -2.61 16.51 48.82
C PRO A 160 -3.39 17.48 49.73
N VAL A 161 -4.72 17.46 49.60
CA VAL A 161 -5.68 18.01 50.57
C VAL A 161 -6.25 16.87 51.42
N SER A 162 -6.52 17.13 52.69
CA SER A 162 -6.88 16.11 53.69
C SER A 162 -8.31 16.25 54.20
N SER A 163 -8.87 15.12 54.66
CA SER A 163 -10.01 14.96 55.59
C SER A 163 -11.45 15.30 55.17
N ASP A 164 -12.29 14.25 55.27
CA ASP A 164 -13.65 14.20 55.86
C ASP A 164 -14.84 15.00 55.26
N GLY A 165 -16.06 14.43 55.35
CA GLY A 165 -17.32 15.19 55.10
C GLY A 165 -18.52 14.40 54.57
N ALA A 166 -19.24 13.68 55.42
CA ALA A 166 -20.33 12.76 55.08
C ALA A 166 -21.61 13.33 54.39
N ALA A 167 -22.23 12.48 53.55
CA ALA A 167 -23.67 12.12 53.50
C ALA A 167 -24.70 12.75 52.50
N LYS A 168 -25.48 11.81 51.92
CA LYS A 168 -26.91 11.83 51.49
C LYS A 168 -27.35 12.56 50.20
N GLY A 169 -27.74 11.75 49.20
CA GLY A 169 -28.62 12.15 48.07
C GLY A 169 -29.04 10.97 47.17
N LYS A 170 -30.32 10.61 47.15
CA LYS A 170 -31.01 9.63 46.26
C LYS A 170 -32.52 9.97 46.28
N PRO A 171 -33.43 9.32 45.49
CA PRO A 171 -33.23 8.32 44.43
C PRO A 171 -33.67 8.93 43.07
N HIS A 172 -34.16 8.28 42.00
CA HIS A 172 -34.46 6.88 41.63
C HIS A 172 -34.46 6.74 40.10
N ARG A 173 -33.85 5.68 39.53
CA ARG A 173 -34.48 4.86 38.48
C ARG A 173 -33.87 3.46 38.35
N LYS A 174 -34.75 2.48 38.10
CA LYS A 174 -34.53 1.10 37.63
C LYS A 174 -34.16 1.12 36.12
N MET A 175 -33.79 0.05 35.39
CA MET A 175 -33.75 -1.43 35.56
C MET A 175 -32.74 -2.01 34.53
N GLU A 176 -32.27 -3.26 34.48
CA GLU A 176 -32.33 -4.44 35.39
C GLU A 176 -30.97 -5.19 35.27
N GLU A 177 -30.91 -6.53 35.22
CA GLU A 177 -29.67 -7.37 35.17
C GLU A 177 -29.91 -8.69 34.38
N VAL A 178 -28.93 -9.45 33.87
CA VAL A 178 -27.45 -9.29 33.86
C VAL A 178 -26.93 -8.99 32.41
N LEU A 179 -26.27 -9.82 31.57
CA LEU A 179 -25.72 -11.20 31.60
C LEU A 179 -24.63 -11.39 30.48
N SER A 180 -23.73 -12.38 30.61
CA SER A 180 -22.91 -12.97 29.53
C SER A 180 -22.61 -14.44 29.84
N PRO A 181 -22.55 -15.33 28.85
CA PRO A 181 -21.77 -16.57 28.94
C PRO A 181 -20.63 -16.63 27.92
N GLU A 182 -19.48 -17.16 28.33
CA GLU A 182 -18.38 -17.56 27.45
C GLU A 182 -18.63 -18.95 26.83
N ALA A 183 -17.99 -19.24 25.68
CA ALA A 183 -17.18 -20.46 25.43
C ALA A 183 -16.90 -20.68 23.93
N ALA A 184 -15.72 -21.21 23.61
CA ALA A 184 -15.36 -21.73 22.27
C ALA A 184 -15.65 -23.25 22.19
N PRO A 185 -15.52 -23.90 21.01
CA PRO A 185 -14.20 -24.26 20.50
C PRO A 185 -14.03 -24.10 18.96
N GLY A 186 -12.79 -24.11 18.49
CA GLY A 186 -12.45 -24.30 17.07
C GLY A 186 -11.92 -25.71 16.77
N PRO A 187 -11.61 -26.03 15.51
CA PRO A 187 -10.69 -27.12 15.16
C PRO A 187 -9.37 -26.57 14.57
N ASN A 188 -8.28 -27.28 14.84
CA ASN A 188 -6.93 -26.89 14.40
C ASN A 188 -6.62 -27.43 12.99
N ALA A 189 -5.93 -26.65 12.18
CA ALA A 189 -5.09 -27.15 11.08
C ALA A 189 -3.66 -26.71 11.37
N ALA A 190 -2.72 -27.65 11.46
CA ALA A 190 -1.33 -27.34 11.75
C ALA A 190 -0.62 -26.83 10.49
N LEU A 191 0.21 -25.81 10.64
CA LEU A 191 1.20 -25.41 9.65
C LEU A 191 2.58 -25.51 10.31
N GLU A 192 3.49 -26.27 9.70
CA GLU A 192 4.82 -26.51 10.27
C GLU A 192 5.70 -25.26 10.20
N MET A 193 6.04 -24.72 11.36
CA MET A 193 6.93 -23.56 11.47
C MET A 193 8.39 -23.98 11.26
N HIS A 194 8.83 -24.09 10.00
CA HIS A 194 10.23 -24.31 9.66
C HIS A 194 11.09 -23.09 10.02
N THR A 195 11.68 -23.09 11.21
CA THR A 195 12.75 -22.16 11.60
C THR A 195 14.01 -22.43 10.78
N LEU A 196 14.27 -21.60 9.77
CA LEU A 196 15.58 -21.50 9.16
C LEU A 196 16.49 -20.65 10.05
N GLU A 197 17.31 -21.34 10.84
CA GLU A 197 18.46 -20.78 11.56
C GLU A 197 19.35 -20.01 10.58
N LEU A 198 19.61 -18.73 10.86
CA LEU A 198 20.47 -17.87 10.04
C LEU A 198 21.95 -18.25 10.25
N HIS A 199 22.40 -19.31 9.60
CA HIS A 199 23.82 -19.68 9.55
C HIS A 199 24.60 -18.61 8.77
N VAL A 200 25.21 -17.68 9.50
CA VAL A 200 26.12 -16.67 8.97
C VAL A 200 27.46 -17.34 8.63
N GLU A 201 27.53 -17.95 7.44
CA GLU A 201 28.78 -18.49 6.92
C GLU A 201 29.73 -17.35 6.52
N ALA A 202 30.85 -17.25 7.22
CA ALA A 202 31.83 -16.18 7.01
C ALA A 202 32.63 -16.40 5.71
N PRO A 203 32.96 -15.34 4.95
CA PRO A 203 33.71 -15.48 3.71
C PRO A 203 35.12 -16.02 3.96
N SER A 204 35.49 -17.08 3.24
CA SER A 204 36.82 -17.65 3.27
C SER A 204 37.86 -16.72 2.60
N PRO A 205 39.11 -16.67 3.10
CA PRO A 205 40.14 -15.83 2.51
C PRO A 205 40.58 -16.37 1.14
N SER A 206 40.77 -15.47 0.17
CA SER A 206 41.27 -15.82 -1.16
C SER A 206 42.76 -16.23 -1.12
N PRO A 207 43.19 -17.20 -1.95
CA PRO A 207 44.59 -17.54 -2.07
C PRO A 207 45.36 -16.40 -2.75
N SER A 208 46.50 -16.02 -2.17
CA SER A 208 47.46 -15.11 -2.81
C SER A 208 48.39 -15.89 -3.75
N ALA A 209 48.72 -15.31 -4.90
CA ALA A 209 49.71 -15.77 -5.86
C ALA A 209 50.40 -14.54 -6.49
#